data_AF-A0A3E0H2K6-F1
#
_entry.id   AF-A0A3E0H2K6-F1
#
_cell.length_a   1.000
_cell.length_b   1.000
_cell.length_c   1.000
_cell.angle_alpha   90.00
_cell.angle_beta   90.00
_cell.angle_gamma   90.00
#
_symmetry.space_group_name_H-M   'P 1'
#
loop_
_entity.id
_entity.type
_entity.pdbx_description
1 polymer ?
#
loop_
_entity_poly.entity_id
_entity_poly.type
_entity_poly.pdbx_seq_one_letter_code
_entity_poly.pdbx_strand_id
1 'polypeptide(L)'
;MTYSMQLDTTPEIAANFQRIATELTDVGEGLVATINAHTANFDGATKDEFMQVQQRYNQAHEQMIQHLNKAQTDLTHIHEIIVEGERRGTQTWQM
;
A
#
# COMPACT_ATOMS: atom_id res chain seq x y z
N MET A 1 -0.88 21.28 -33.15
CA MET A 1 -1.60 20.50 -32.11
C MET A 1 -0.55 19.89 -31.22
N THR A 2 -0.26 20.51 -30.09
CA THR A 2 0.65 19.99 -29.08
C THR A 2 -0.11 18.88 -28.35
N TYR A 3 0.18 17.62 -28.69
CA TYR A 3 -0.24 16.47 -27.90
C TYR A 3 0.57 16.48 -26.60
N SER A 4 0.16 17.27 -25.61
CA SER A 4 0.61 17.10 -24.23
C SER A 4 -0.25 15.99 -23.64
N MET A 5 0.12 14.74 -23.88
CA MET A 5 -0.43 13.62 -23.11
C MET A 5 0.11 13.75 -21.69
N GLN A 6 -0.64 14.43 -20.81
CA GLN A 6 -0.60 14.14 -19.39
C GLN A 6 -1.08 12.69 -19.22
N LEU A 7 -0.17 11.74 -19.37
CA LEU A 7 -0.42 10.31 -19.17
C LEU A 7 0.14 9.81 -17.85
N ASP A 8 0.80 10.68 -17.08
CA ASP A 8 1.42 10.27 -15.84
C ASP A 8 0.42 10.19 -14.69
N THR A 9 -0.25 9.04 -14.61
CA THR A 9 -1.17 8.67 -13.54
C THR A 9 -0.45 8.02 -12.36
N THR A 10 0.89 7.89 -12.40
CA THR A 10 1.64 7.20 -11.35
C THR A 10 1.49 7.85 -9.95
N PRO A 11 1.37 9.18 -9.79
CA PRO A 11 1.13 9.78 -8.48
C PRO A 11 -0.27 9.45 -7.94
N GLU A 12 -1.27 9.41 -8.81
CA GLU A 12 -2.65 9.06 -8.45
C GLU A 12 -2.76 7.58 -8.06
N ILE A 13 -2.09 6.69 -8.79
CA ILE A 13 -2.00 5.27 -8.47
C ILE A 13 -1.31 5.08 -7.11
N ALA A 14 -0.21 5.80 -6.85
CA ALA A 14 0.49 5.75 -5.58
C ALA A 14 -0.40 6.22 -4.41
N ALA A 15 -1.14 7.31 -4.57
CA ALA A 15 -2.09 7.80 -3.57
C ALA A 15 -3.22 6.78 -3.30
N ASN A 16 -3.74 6.14 -4.34
CA ASN A 16 -4.76 5.09 -4.20
C ASN A 16 -4.24 3.86 -3.46
N PHE A 17 -2.99 3.42 -3.72
CA PHE A 17 -2.37 2.34 -2.95
C PHE A 17 -2.22 2.71 -1.47
N GLN A 18 -1.80 3.93 -1.16
CA GLN A 18 -1.70 4.40 0.22
C GLN A 18 -3.06 4.40 0.92
N ARG A 19 -4.12 4.86 0.24
CA ARG A 19 -5.48 4.85 0.81
C ARG A 19 -5.96 3.42 1.12
N ILE A 20 -5.77 2.49 0.17
CA ILE A 20 -6.11 1.08 0.38
C ILE A 20 -5.30 0.48 1.54
N ALA A 21 -4.01 0.83 1.65
CA ALA A 21 -3.17 0.43 2.77
C ALA A 21 -3.76 0.83 4.11
N THR A 22 -4.16 2.10 4.23
CA THR A 22 -4.76 2.65 5.45
C THR A 22 -6.07 1.95 5.77
N GLU A 23 -6.97 1.79 4.80
CA GLU A 23 -8.26 1.10 5.00
C GLU A 23 -8.07 -0.35 5.46
N LEU A 24 -7.11 -1.08 4.89
CA LEU A 24 -6.79 -2.45 5.31
C LEU A 24 -6.13 -2.53 6.69
N THR A 25 -5.38 -1.49 7.06
CA THR A 25 -4.81 -1.34 8.42
C THR A 25 -5.93 -1.17 9.44
N ASP A 26 -6.80 -0.20 9.23
CA ASP A 26 -7.92 0.10 10.14
C ASP A 26 -8.83 -1.12 10.35
N VAL A 27 -9.19 -1.81 9.26
CA VAL A 27 -10.02 -3.03 9.31
C VAL A 27 -9.39 -4.09 10.19
N GLY A 28 -8.08 -4.29 10.03
CA GLY A 28 -7.43 -5.39 10.72
C GLY A 28 -6.93 -5.05 12.13
N GLU A 29 -6.65 -3.80 12.45
CA GLU A 29 -6.55 -3.34 13.84
C GLU A 29 -7.88 -3.56 14.58
N GLY A 30 -9.02 -3.28 13.91
CA GLY A 30 -10.35 -3.60 14.42
C GLY A 30 -10.57 -5.11 14.64
N LEU A 31 -10.07 -5.95 13.74
CA LEU A 31 -10.09 -7.41 13.89
C LEU A 31 -9.28 -7.85 15.12
N VAL A 32 -8.06 -7.36 15.28
CA VAL A 32 -7.18 -7.68 16.42
C VAL A 32 -7.81 -7.22 17.73
N ALA A 33 -8.38 -6.02 17.77
CA ALA A 33 -9.10 -5.51 18.95
C ALA A 33 -10.29 -6.41 19.31
N THR A 34 -11.05 -6.86 18.31
CA THR A 34 -12.19 -7.77 18.49
C THR A 34 -11.76 -9.13 19.02
N ILE A 35 -10.67 -9.68 18.48
CA ILE A 35 -10.06 -10.94 18.95
C ILE A 35 -9.58 -10.81 20.40
N ASN A 36 -8.90 -9.72 20.74
CA ASN A 36 -8.44 -9.46 22.11
C ASN A 36 -9.61 -9.32 23.10
N ALA A 37 -10.69 -8.64 22.70
CA ALA A 37 -11.89 -8.50 23.51
C ALA A 37 -12.61 -9.84 23.73
N HIS A 38 -12.63 -10.72 22.72
CA HIS A 38 -13.24 -12.03 22.83
C HIS A 38 -12.37 -13.03 23.60
N THR A 39 -11.05 -13.04 23.38
CA THR A 39 -10.11 -13.95 24.08
C THR A 39 -10.06 -13.73 25.58
N ALA A 40 -10.37 -12.52 26.07
CA ALA A 40 -10.53 -12.26 27.50
C ALA A 40 -11.64 -13.11 28.16
N ASN A 41 -12.58 -13.65 27.37
CA ASN A 41 -13.71 -14.45 27.85
C ASN A 41 -13.53 -15.96 27.60
N PHE A 42 -12.40 -16.40 27.02
CA PHE A 42 -12.14 -17.80 26.69
C PHE A 42 -10.85 -18.30 27.32
N ASP A 43 -10.87 -19.53 27.86
CA ASP A 43 -9.70 -20.22 28.41
C ASP A 43 -9.38 -21.49 27.60
N GLY A 44 -8.11 -21.90 27.61
CA GLY A 44 -7.65 -23.15 26.97
C GLY A 44 -7.54 -23.07 25.44
N ALA A 45 -7.84 -24.18 24.76
CA ALA A 45 -7.55 -24.37 23.33
C ALA A 45 -8.14 -23.28 22.40
N THR A 46 -9.33 -22.75 22.72
CA THR A 46 -9.96 -21.68 21.93
C THR A 46 -9.18 -20.37 21.99
N LYS A 47 -8.57 -20.05 23.14
CA LYS A 47 -7.70 -18.87 23.28
C LYS A 47 -6.44 -19.02 22.44
N ASP A 48 -5.85 -20.22 22.42
CA ASP A 48 -4.66 -20.52 21.62
C ASP A 48 -4.95 -20.40 20.11
N GLU A 49 -6.13 -20.86 19.66
CA GLU A 49 -6.58 -20.70 18.27
C GLU A 49 -6.72 -19.22 17.88
N PHE A 50 -7.35 -18.41 18.74
CA PHE A 50 -7.47 -16.97 18.50
C PHE A 50 -6.11 -16.26 18.46
N MET A 51 -5.20 -16.62 19.37
CA MET A 51 -3.82 -16.09 19.36
C MET A 51 -3.08 -16.46 18.08
N GLN A 52 -3.27 -17.67 17.55
CA GLN A 52 -2.69 -18.08 16.26
C GLN A 52 -3.27 -17.28 15.10
N VAL A 53 -4.59 -17.05 15.08
CA VAL A 53 -5.23 -16.21 14.05
C VAL A 53 -4.68 -14.78 14.09
N GLN A 54 -4.57 -14.20 15.29
CA GLN A 54 -4.00 -12.87 15.48
C GLN A 54 -2.55 -12.81 15.01
N GLN A 55 -1.73 -13.80 15.33
CA GLN A 55 -0.33 -13.86 14.89
C GLN A 55 -0.22 -13.92 13.36
N ARG A 56 -1.04 -14.77 12.71
CA ARG A 56 -1.07 -14.88 11.25
C ARG A 56 -1.53 -13.59 10.60
N TYR A 57 -2.53 -12.93 11.18
CA TYR A 57 -2.98 -11.62 10.72
C TYR A 57 -1.85 -10.59 10.80
N ASN A 58 -1.16 -10.48 11.94
CA ASN A 58 -0.05 -9.53 12.11
C ASN A 58 1.07 -9.76 11.09
N GLN A 59 1.44 -11.03 10.84
CA GLN A 59 2.44 -11.37 9.83
C GLN A 59 1.99 -10.97 8.41
N ALA A 60 0.74 -11.27 8.05
CA ALA A 60 0.19 -10.89 6.75
C ALA A 60 0.10 -9.37 6.59
N HIS A 61 -0.24 -8.66 7.67
CA HIS A 61 -0.31 -7.21 7.72
C HIS A 61 1.08 -6.58 7.49
N GLU A 62 2.12 -7.06 8.18
CA GLU A 62 3.49 -6.59 7.97
C GLU A 62 3.97 -6.80 6.53
N GLN A 63 3.69 -7.98 5.94
CA GLN A 63 4.03 -8.27 4.54
C GLN A 63 3.30 -7.33 3.57
N MET A 64 2.01 -7.08 3.81
CA MET A 64 1.20 -6.17 3.01
C MET A 64 1.79 -4.75 3.01
N ILE A 65 2.15 -4.22 4.19
CA ILE A 65 2.77 -2.90 4.32
C ILE A 65 4.10 -2.84 3.56
N GLN A 66 4.93 -3.88 3.65
CA GLN A 66 6.19 -3.94 2.89
C GLN A 66 5.95 -3.92 1.37
N HIS A 67 4.98 -4.68 0.87
CA HIS A 67 4.64 -4.70 -0.55
C HIS A 67 4.10 -3.35 -1.04
N LEU A 68 3.28 -2.67 -0.23
CA LEU A 68 2.72 -1.36 -0.57
C LEU A 68 3.81 -0.28 -0.61
N ASN A 69 4.71 -0.25 0.37
CA ASN A 69 5.85 0.66 0.36
C ASN A 69 6.76 0.45 -0.86
N LYS A 70 6.97 -0.82 -1.25
CA LYS A 70 7.72 -1.14 -2.48
C LYS A 70 6.99 -0.64 -3.72
N ALA A 71 5.70 -0.91 -3.86
CA ALA A 71 4.91 -0.44 -5.00
C ALA A 71 4.91 1.09 -5.11
N GLN A 72 4.82 1.80 -3.99
CA GLN A 72 4.90 3.26 -3.96
C GLN A 72 6.27 3.78 -4.41
N THR A 73 7.36 3.11 -3.99
CA THR A 73 8.72 3.44 -4.43
C THR A 73 8.88 3.22 -5.93
N ASP A 74 8.42 2.07 -6.43
CA ASP A 74 8.50 1.74 -7.85
C ASP A 74 7.69 2.73 -8.71
N LEU A 75 6.49 3.12 -8.27
CA LEU A 75 5.66 4.14 -8.95
C LEU A 75 6.32 5.51 -8.96
N THR A 76 6.95 5.91 -7.85
CA THR A 76 7.71 7.17 -7.78
C THR A 76 8.88 7.15 -8.76
N HIS A 77 9.59 6.03 -8.86
CA HIS A 77 10.68 5.90 -9.81
C HIS A 77 10.20 5.95 -11.27
N ILE A 78 9.05 5.32 -11.58
CA ILE A 78 8.44 5.41 -12.91
C ILE A 78 8.04 6.86 -13.23
N HIS A 79 7.44 7.58 -12.27
CA HIS A 79 7.12 9.01 -12.39
C HIS A 79 8.35 9.83 -12.81
N GLU A 80 9.46 9.65 -12.10
CA GLU A 80 10.72 10.36 -12.37
C GLU A 80 11.26 10.07 -13.78
N ILE A 81 11.17 8.81 -14.23
CA ILE A 81 11.59 8.41 -15.58
C ILE A 81 10.71 9.08 -16.65
N ILE A 82 9.39 9.12 -16.44
CA ILE A 82 8.45 9.77 -17.36
C ILE A 82 8.78 11.27 -17.47
N VAL A 83 8.86 11.96 -16.34
CA VAL A 83 9.16 13.41 -16.27
C VAL A 83 10.50 13.73 -16.92
N GLU A 84 11.54 12.94 -16.67
CA GLU A 84 12.85 13.14 -17.29
C GLU A 84 12.82 12.88 -18.80
N GLY A 85 12.06 11.88 -19.24
CA GLY A 85 11.82 11.60 -20.66
C GLY A 85 11.14 12.78 -21.38
N GLU A 86 10.08 13.33 -20.78
CA GLU A 86 9.39 14.51 -21.30
C GLU A 86 10.30 15.75 -21.34
N ARG A 87 11.12 15.96 -20.30
CA ARG A 87 12.09 17.06 -20.23
C ARG A 87 13.14 16.96 -21.34
N ARG A 88 13.69 15.76 -21.60
CA ARG A 88 14.67 15.55 -22.68
C ARG A 88 14.05 15.69 -24.07
N GLY A 89 12.84 15.16 -24.24
CA GLY A 89 12.07 15.28 -25.48
C GLY A 89 11.87 16.76 -25.83
N THR A 90 11.33 17.54 -24.91
CA THR A 90 11.09 18.98 -25.11
C THR A 90 12.37 19.78 -25.41
N GLN A 91 13.50 19.45 -24.78
CA GLN A 91 14.79 20.09 -25.07
C GLN A 91 15.34 19.78 -26.47
N THR A 92 15.09 18.57 -26.99
CA THR A 92 15.59 18.15 -28.30
C THR A 92 14.86 18.84 -29.46
N TRP A 93 13.58 19.19 -29.27
CA TRP A 93 12.76 19.89 -30.27
C TRP A 93 12.87 21.42 -30.21
N GLN A 94 13.62 21.97 -29.24
CA GLN A 94 13.87 23.41 -29.08
C GLN A 94 15.26 23.86 -29.57
N MET A 95 16.10 22.91 -30.00
CA MET A 95 17.39 23.17 -30.69
C MET A 95 17.20 23.14 -32.21
#